data_AF-A0A6P8I8F5-F1
#
_entry.id   AF-A0A6P8I8F5-F1
#
_cell.length_a   1.000
_cell.length_b   1.000
_cell.length_c   1.000
_cell.angle_alpha   90.00
_cell.angle_beta   90.00
_cell.angle_gamma   90.00
#
_symmetry.space_group_name_H-M   'P 1'
#
loop_
_entity.id
_entity.type
_entity.pdbx_description
1 polymer ?
#
loop_
_entity_poly.entity_id
_entity_poly.type
_entity_poly.pdbx_seq_one_letter_code
_entity_poly.pdbx_strand_id
1 'polypeptide(L)'
;MVLRQPLTVRESVKLIGNNQENNMKKDRVIASWIKTQLTRSIDAAPEDFNLNYVALYHQLHGLKVSVDGAQNLPWSSFTFATYCLSPPGSFYKGDQSDPLTYSSQLVYSSDVSSPVWLDGMKAFPRRLYHQFLVLVVHLHEVTVDFSQHQEVYGLKGQAWTVIQVFNEGYVLNGSYQLPLYQGEPSESILDALQNDYCHDVMAAFRRNQKIKFLEGASVFLRLSDSRREEELPKPMSQVIQDYIPKERLDRYTVLNPSNPLSSILPAGVDEDEFCYSLPDKFKEMMKHIFAKTVSEPSQNQT
;
A
#
# COMPACT_ATOMS: atom_id res chain seq x y z
N MET A 1 -15.14 -18.95 17.76
CA MET A 1 -16.33 -18.18 17.38
C MET A 1 -16.39 -16.97 18.31
N VAL A 2 -16.00 -15.78 17.84
CA VAL A 2 -16.12 -14.56 18.67
C VAL A 2 -17.61 -14.25 18.72
N LEU A 3 -18.23 -14.47 19.87
CA LEU A 3 -19.59 -14.01 20.13
C LEU A 3 -19.54 -12.47 20.08
N ARG A 4 -20.18 -11.87 19.07
CA ARG A 4 -20.37 -10.41 19.05
C ARG A 4 -21.00 -10.02 20.37
N GLN A 5 -20.33 -9.14 21.12
CA GLN A 5 -20.97 -8.53 22.28
C GLN A 5 -22.21 -7.78 21.78
N PRO A 6 -23.38 -8.00 22.40
CA PRO A 6 -24.59 -7.29 22.02
C PRO A 6 -24.38 -5.80 22.26
N LEU A 7 -24.35 -5.03 21.17
CA LEU A 7 -24.20 -3.59 21.23
C LEU A 7 -25.56 -2.96 21.57
N THR A 8 -25.59 -2.10 22.57
CA THR A 8 -26.79 -1.36 22.93
C THR A 8 -27.03 -0.22 21.94
N VAL A 9 -28.28 0.22 21.80
CA VAL A 9 -28.64 1.35 20.92
C VAL A 9 -27.82 2.61 21.26
N ARG A 10 -27.51 2.84 22.55
CA ARG A 10 -26.68 3.97 22.98
C ARG A 10 -25.24 3.86 22.50
N GLU A 11 -24.67 2.66 22.52
CA GLU A 11 -23.32 2.41 21.99
C GLU A 11 -23.30 2.57 20.47
N SER A 12 -24.34 2.08 19.77
CA SER A 12 -24.44 2.25 18.32
C SER A 12 -24.48 3.73 17.95
N VAL A 13 -25.32 4.52 18.61
CA VAL A 13 -25.48 5.97 18.36
C VAL A 13 -24.19 6.75 18.63
N LYS A 14 -23.38 6.33 19.61
CA LYS A 14 -22.06 6.96 19.84
C LYS A 14 -21.12 6.74 18.65
N LEU A 15 -21.09 5.53 18.10
CA LEU A 15 -20.22 5.19 16.97
C LEU A 15 -20.60 5.97 15.70
N ILE A 16 -21.89 6.19 15.43
CA ILE A 16 -22.38 6.86 14.21
C ILE A 16 -22.69 8.35 14.40
N GLY A 17 -22.57 8.87 15.62
CA GLY A 17 -23.03 10.22 16.00
C GLY A 17 -22.07 11.36 15.64
N ASN A 18 -21.05 11.13 14.81
CA ASN A 18 -20.07 12.12 14.35
C ASN A 18 -19.58 13.07 15.47
N ASN A 19 -19.06 12.53 16.57
CA ASN A 19 -18.51 13.26 17.72
C ASN A 19 -19.52 14.15 18.51
N GLN A 20 -20.84 13.96 18.34
CA GLN A 20 -21.86 14.65 19.14
C GLN A 20 -22.15 13.99 20.50
N GLU A 21 -21.25 13.14 21.01
CA GLU A 21 -21.44 12.37 22.26
C GLU A 21 -21.83 13.24 23.45
N ASN A 22 -21.29 14.45 23.52
CA ASN A 22 -21.59 15.41 24.60
C ASN A 22 -23.04 15.94 24.56
N ASN A 23 -23.66 15.97 23.38
CA ASN A 23 -25.02 16.48 23.17
C ASN A 23 -26.10 15.38 23.27
N MET A 24 -25.72 14.10 23.17
CA MET A 24 -26.65 12.96 23.11
C MET A 24 -26.76 12.16 24.42
N LYS A 25 -26.87 12.86 25.56
CA LYS A 25 -26.93 12.20 26.89
C LYS A 25 -28.33 11.68 27.26
N LYS A 26 -29.39 12.30 26.74
CA LYS A 26 -30.80 12.01 27.10
C LYS A 26 -31.49 11.16 26.02
N ASP A 27 -32.29 10.18 26.43
CA ASP A 27 -33.01 9.28 25.49
C ASP A 27 -33.92 10.02 24.51
N ARG A 28 -34.55 11.12 24.94
CA ARG A 28 -35.38 11.95 24.04
C ARG A 28 -34.56 12.59 22.92
N VAL A 29 -33.32 12.99 23.21
CA VAL A 29 -32.41 13.60 22.23
C VAL A 29 -31.92 12.52 21.25
N ILE A 30 -31.55 11.35 21.78
CA ILE A 30 -31.17 10.19 20.96
C ILE A 30 -32.32 9.78 20.03
N ALA A 31 -33.54 9.63 20.56
CA ALA A 31 -34.71 9.26 19.77
C ALA A 31 -35.05 10.31 18.69
N SER A 32 -34.95 11.60 19.02
CA SER A 32 -35.14 12.68 18.06
C SER A 32 -34.07 12.67 16.97
N TRP A 33 -32.81 12.44 17.33
CA TRP A 33 -31.71 12.35 16.37
C TRP A 33 -31.87 11.13 15.46
N ILE A 34 -32.14 9.94 16.01
CA ILE A 34 -32.45 8.73 15.24
C ILE A 34 -33.60 9.02 14.28
N LYS A 35 -34.68 9.65 14.77
CA LYS A 35 -35.82 10.02 13.94
C LYS A 35 -35.38 10.94 12.80
N THR A 36 -34.59 11.97 13.05
CA THR A 36 -34.07 12.86 11.99
C THR A 36 -33.21 12.11 10.98
N GLN A 37 -32.30 11.24 11.42
CA GLN A 37 -31.45 10.44 10.51
C GLN A 37 -32.26 9.46 9.65
N LEU A 38 -33.30 8.84 10.23
CA LEU A 38 -34.18 7.91 9.54
C LEU A 38 -35.25 8.63 8.70
N THR A 39 -35.57 9.88 9.02
CA THR A 39 -36.47 10.73 8.23
C THR A 39 -35.66 11.31 7.08
N ARG A 40 -35.45 10.50 6.03
CA ARG A 40 -34.90 10.98 4.76
C ARG A 40 -35.69 12.20 4.29
N SER A 41 -35.00 13.30 3.98
CA SER A 41 -35.56 14.29 3.05
C SER A 41 -35.79 13.57 1.73
N ILE A 42 -37.00 13.66 1.20
CA ILE A 42 -37.43 12.98 -0.03
C ILE A 42 -36.51 13.30 -1.22
N ASP A 43 -35.82 14.45 -1.15
CA ASP A 43 -34.92 14.97 -2.18
C ASP A 43 -33.42 14.68 -1.93
N ALA A 44 -33.05 14.02 -0.82
CA ALA A 44 -31.65 13.67 -0.55
C ALA A 44 -31.31 12.28 -1.11
N ALA A 45 -30.32 12.24 -2.00
CA ALA A 45 -29.70 10.98 -2.40
C ALA A 45 -29.10 10.28 -1.17
N PRO A 46 -29.14 8.94 -1.09
CA PRO A 46 -28.41 8.20 -0.07
C PRO A 46 -26.93 8.58 -0.12
N GLU A 47 -26.27 8.66 1.04
CA GLU A 47 -24.82 8.67 1.07
C GLU A 47 -24.25 7.39 0.46
N ASP A 48 -23.07 7.50 -0.15
CA ASP A 48 -22.40 6.35 -0.74
C ASP A 48 -22.13 5.29 0.33
N PHE A 49 -22.49 4.05 0.00
CA PHE A 49 -22.31 2.93 0.92
C PHE A 49 -20.83 2.58 1.04
N ASN A 50 -20.25 2.69 2.23
CA ASN A 50 -18.85 2.36 2.47
C ASN A 50 -18.61 0.85 2.34
N LEU A 51 -18.04 0.46 1.20
CA LEU A 51 -17.76 -0.94 0.88
C LEU A 51 -16.75 -1.59 1.82
N ASN A 52 -16.03 -0.88 2.68
CA ASN A 52 -15.10 -1.52 3.62
C ASN A 52 -15.82 -2.40 4.67
N TYR A 53 -17.07 -2.07 5.03
CA TYR A 53 -17.75 -2.67 6.18
C TYR A 53 -18.76 -3.79 5.84
N VAL A 54 -18.61 -4.41 4.66
CA VAL A 54 -19.56 -5.44 4.17
C VAL A 54 -19.34 -6.79 4.84
N ALA A 55 -18.09 -7.25 4.92
CA ALA A 55 -17.76 -8.58 5.42
C ALA A 55 -16.62 -8.51 6.45
N LEU A 56 -16.90 -8.97 7.66
CA LEU A 56 -15.86 -9.15 8.68
C LEU A 56 -14.79 -10.11 8.15
N TYR A 57 -13.54 -9.78 8.45
CA TYR A 57 -12.40 -10.57 8.02
C TYR A 57 -12.48 -12.00 8.55
N HIS A 58 -12.16 -12.96 7.69
CA HIS A 58 -12.05 -14.35 8.09
C HIS A 58 -10.77 -14.95 7.51
N GLN A 59 -9.90 -15.44 8.40
CA GLN A 59 -8.57 -15.95 8.08
C GLN A 59 -8.57 -17.00 6.96
N LEU A 60 -9.57 -17.90 6.91
CA LEU A 60 -9.62 -18.94 5.86
C LEU A 60 -9.65 -18.36 4.44
N HIS A 61 -10.22 -17.18 4.23
CA HIS A 61 -10.25 -16.53 2.92
C HIS A 61 -9.00 -15.68 2.69
N GLY A 62 -8.47 -15.06 3.75
CA GLY A 62 -7.31 -14.19 3.64
C GLY A 62 -7.62 -12.87 2.96
N LEU A 63 -6.58 -12.22 2.45
CA LEU A 63 -6.67 -10.95 1.73
C LEU A 63 -5.98 -11.07 0.37
N LYS A 64 -6.25 -10.11 -0.51
CA LYS A 64 -5.59 -9.99 -1.80
C LYS A 64 -5.04 -8.58 -1.99
N VAL A 65 -3.87 -8.49 -2.62
CA VAL A 65 -3.15 -7.24 -2.90
C VAL A 65 -2.66 -7.22 -4.34
N SER A 66 -2.81 -6.11 -5.03
CA SER A 66 -2.08 -5.82 -6.28
C SER A 66 -1.34 -4.50 -6.14
N VAL A 67 -0.16 -4.42 -6.74
CA VAL A 67 0.54 -3.16 -7.01
C VAL A 67 0.45 -2.95 -8.51
N ASP A 68 -0.33 -1.95 -8.92
CA ASP A 68 -0.79 -1.80 -10.30
C ASP A 68 0.10 -0.84 -11.11
N GLY A 69 0.76 0.12 -10.45
CA GLY A 69 1.62 1.09 -11.12
C GLY A 69 2.21 2.11 -10.17
N ALA A 70 3.08 2.97 -10.69
CA ALA A 70 3.60 4.13 -9.99
C ALA A 70 3.48 5.39 -10.86
N GLN A 71 3.70 6.55 -10.26
CA GLN A 71 3.58 7.84 -10.93
C GLN A 71 4.70 8.78 -10.50
N ASN A 72 5.18 9.59 -11.45
CA ASN A 72 6.08 10.71 -11.22
C ASN A 72 7.38 10.36 -10.45
N LEU A 73 7.90 9.15 -10.66
CA LEU A 73 9.18 8.73 -10.11
C LEU A 73 10.31 9.57 -10.75
N PRO A 74 11.29 10.06 -9.97
CA PRO A 74 12.39 10.87 -10.48
C PRO A 74 13.52 9.99 -11.06
N TRP A 75 13.16 8.84 -11.61
CA TRP A 75 14.08 7.79 -12.01
C TRP A 75 14.18 7.71 -13.53
N SER A 76 15.30 7.16 -13.99
CA SER A 76 15.65 7.10 -15.42
C SER A 76 15.85 5.67 -15.92
N SER A 77 15.42 4.69 -15.12
CA SER A 77 15.66 3.26 -15.36
C SER A 77 14.43 2.44 -14.97
N PHE A 78 14.51 1.11 -15.12
CA PHE A 78 13.41 0.22 -14.79
C PHE A 78 13.04 0.32 -13.32
N THR A 79 11.76 0.13 -13.02
CA THR A 79 11.28 0.14 -11.64
C THR A 79 10.57 -1.16 -11.32
N PHE A 80 10.87 -1.71 -10.15
CA PHE A 80 10.15 -2.84 -9.60
C PHE A 80 9.67 -2.57 -8.18
N ALA A 81 8.48 -3.08 -7.88
CA ALA A 81 7.92 -3.08 -6.55
C ALA A 81 8.21 -4.41 -5.85
N THR A 82 8.48 -4.34 -4.56
CA THR A 82 8.34 -5.44 -3.62
C THR A 82 7.34 -5.06 -2.54
N TYR A 83 6.66 -6.05 -1.98
CA TYR A 83 5.71 -5.79 -0.90
C TYR A 83 5.52 -6.98 0.02
N CYS A 84 5.33 -6.68 1.30
CA CYS A 84 5.12 -7.65 2.36
C CYS A 84 4.19 -7.09 3.44
N LEU A 85 3.68 -8.00 4.29
CA LEU A 85 2.84 -7.65 5.41
C LEU A 85 3.68 -7.51 6.70
N SER A 86 3.36 -6.52 7.53
CA SER A 86 4.02 -6.29 8.82
C SER A 86 2.99 -5.94 9.90
N PRO A 87 3.01 -6.55 11.10
CA PRO A 87 3.86 -7.67 11.50
C PRO A 87 3.59 -8.98 10.72
N PRO A 88 4.60 -9.86 10.58
CA PRO A 88 5.93 -9.78 11.21
C PRO A 88 6.93 -8.89 10.45
N GLY A 89 6.70 -8.60 9.17
CA GLY A 89 7.66 -7.87 8.34
C GLY A 89 8.97 -8.66 8.13
N SER A 90 8.87 -9.98 7.97
CA SER A 90 10.01 -10.92 8.01
C SER A 90 11.17 -10.51 7.11
N PHE A 91 10.90 -9.91 5.95
CA PHE A 91 11.91 -9.33 5.06
C PHE A 91 12.90 -8.42 5.79
N TYR A 92 12.37 -7.43 6.52
CA TYR A 92 13.20 -6.45 7.22
C TYR A 92 13.93 -7.05 8.43
N LYS A 93 13.53 -8.25 8.86
CA LYS A 93 14.17 -9.02 9.94
C LYS A 93 15.09 -10.13 9.40
N GLY A 94 15.29 -10.21 8.09
CA GLY A 94 16.10 -11.25 7.46
C GLY A 94 15.50 -12.66 7.52
N ASP A 95 14.21 -12.77 7.81
CA ASP A 95 13.48 -14.04 7.88
C ASP A 95 12.64 -14.26 6.60
N GLN A 96 12.55 -15.51 6.16
CA GLN A 96 11.79 -15.93 4.98
C GLN A 96 10.46 -16.61 5.33
N SER A 97 10.07 -16.64 6.60
CA SER A 97 8.79 -17.20 7.08
C SER A 97 7.56 -16.57 6.42
N ASP A 98 7.68 -15.31 5.99
CA ASP A 98 6.64 -14.57 5.26
C ASP A 98 7.18 -14.12 3.90
N PRO A 99 6.68 -14.65 2.77
CA PRO A 99 7.26 -14.40 1.46
C PRO A 99 7.10 -12.93 1.05
N LEU A 100 8.20 -12.35 0.57
CA LEU A 100 8.16 -11.07 -0.16
C LEU A 100 7.55 -11.31 -1.54
N THR A 101 6.61 -10.45 -1.92
CA THR A 101 6.01 -10.45 -3.26
C THR A 101 6.68 -9.40 -4.12
N TYR A 102 6.70 -9.62 -5.44
CA TYR A 102 7.40 -8.79 -6.42
C TYR A 102 6.45 -8.43 -7.56
N SER A 103 6.61 -7.24 -8.13
CA SER A 103 6.12 -6.97 -9.48
C SER A 103 7.00 -7.70 -10.50
N SER A 104 6.39 -8.18 -11.58
CA SER A 104 7.10 -8.94 -12.62
C SER A 104 6.63 -8.64 -14.03
N GLN A 105 5.39 -8.19 -14.23
CA GLN A 105 4.83 -7.99 -15.57
C GLN A 105 4.79 -6.50 -15.91
N LEU A 106 5.94 -5.96 -16.32
CA LEU A 106 6.08 -4.56 -16.68
C LEU A 106 5.47 -4.26 -18.07
N VAL A 107 4.74 -3.16 -18.19
CA VAL A 107 4.22 -2.68 -19.48
C VAL A 107 5.26 -1.78 -20.15
N TYR A 108 5.96 -2.25 -21.16
CA TYR A 108 7.06 -1.50 -21.81
C TYR A 108 6.62 -0.23 -22.53
N SER A 109 5.34 -0.13 -22.91
CA SER A 109 4.76 1.09 -23.46
C SER A 109 4.42 2.15 -22.39
N SER A 110 4.51 1.82 -21.09
CA SER A 110 4.36 2.80 -20.01
C SER A 110 5.64 3.62 -19.82
N ASP A 111 5.46 4.78 -19.20
CA ASP A 111 6.52 5.77 -19.00
C ASP A 111 7.53 5.31 -17.94
N VAL A 112 8.82 5.63 -18.12
CA VAL A 112 9.89 5.34 -17.14
C VAL A 112 9.56 5.90 -15.76
N SER A 113 9.05 7.13 -15.72
CA SER A 113 8.65 7.79 -14.47
C SER A 113 7.30 7.30 -13.92
N SER A 114 6.50 6.61 -14.73
CA SER A 114 5.15 6.16 -14.36
C SER A 114 4.88 4.74 -14.85
N PRO A 115 5.65 3.75 -14.34
CA PRO A 115 5.58 2.37 -14.80
C PRO A 115 4.25 1.72 -14.40
N VAL A 116 3.76 0.81 -15.25
CA VAL A 116 2.55 0.02 -15.01
C VAL A 116 2.90 -1.46 -14.91
N TRP A 117 2.28 -2.17 -13.97
CA TRP A 117 2.45 -3.62 -13.76
C TRP A 117 1.14 -4.37 -13.93
N LEU A 118 1.19 -5.54 -14.57
CA LEU A 118 0.03 -6.40 -14.86
C LEU A 118 -0.01 -7.68 -14.00
N ASP A 119 0.71 -7.69 -12.87
CA ASP A 119 0.80 -8.83 -11.96
C ASP A 119 -0.55 -9.30 -11.39
N GLY A 120 -1.53 -8.39 -11.34
CA GLY A 120 -2.86 -8.64 -10.80
C GLY A 120 -2.87 -8.87 -9.29
N MET A 121 -4.01 -9.35 -8.78
CA MET A 121 -4.20 -9.60 -7.35
C MET A 121 -3.46 -10.85 -6.89
N LYS A 122 -2.59 -10.70 -5.89
CA LYS A 122 -1.89 -11.80 -5.20
C LYS A 122 -2.59 -12.10 -3.88
N ALA A 123 -2.85 -13.38 -3.64
CA ALA A 123 -3.53 -13.84 -2.43
C ALA A 123 -2.57 -14.10 -1.27
N PHE A 124 -2.97 -13.66 -0.08
CA PHE A 124 -2.33 -13.93 1.19
C PHE A 124 -3.31 -14.75 2.05
N PRO A 125 -3.45 -16.05 1.76
CA PRO A 125 -4.39 -16.92 2.46
C PRO A 125 -3.96 -17.10 3.91
N ARG A 126 -4.93 -17.34 4.80
CA ARG A 126 -4.66 -17.69 6.20
C ARG A 126 -3.84 -16.66 6.99
N ARG A 127 -3.82 -15.40 6.54
CA ARG A 127 -3.19 -14.30 7.28
C ARG A 127 -3.89 -14.12 8.63
N LEU A 128 -3.11 -14.05 9.72
CA LEU A 128 -3.69 -13.79 11.04
C LEU A 128 -4.15 -12.34 11.11
N TYR A 129 -5.30 -12.12 11.74
CA TYR A 129 -5.77 -10.77 12.04
C TYR A 129 -4.82 -10.13 13.05
N HIS A 130 -4.38 -8.91 12.73
CA HIS A 130 -3.67 -8.04 13.64
C HIS A 130 -4.17 -6.62 13.41
N GLN A 131 -4.60 -5.92 14.46
CA GLN A 131 -5.26 -4.62 14.30
C GLN A 131 -4.36 -3.55 13.67
N PHE A 132 -3.03 -3.68 13.84
CA PHE A 132 -2.02 -2.82 13.23
C PHE A 132 -1.31 -3.49 12.04
N LEU A 133 -1.94 -4.49 11.41
CA LEU A 133 -1.35 -5.08 10.21
C LEU A 133 -1.28 -4.02 9.11
N VAL A 134 -0.10 -3.85 8.54
CA VAL A 134 0.16 -2.96 7.42
C VAL A 134 0.73 -3.73 6.24
N LEU A 135 0.50 -3.21 5.05
CA LEU A 135 1.21 -3.59 3.84
C LEU A 135 2.31 -2.57 3.60
N VAL A 136 3.56 -3.00 3.54
CA VAL A 136 4.70 -2.17 3.17
C VAL A 136 5.01 -2.41 1.71
N VAL A 137 5.07 -1.36 0.90
CA VAL A 137 5.41 -1.40 -0.52
C VAL A 137 6.71 -0.66 -0.72
N HIS A 138 7.68 -1.28 -1.40
CA HIS A 138 9.01 -0.75 -1.62
C HIS A 138 9.34 -0.79 -3.12
N LEU A 139 9.65 0.36 -3.70
CA LEU A 139 10.03 0.53 -5.09
C LEU A 139 11.55 0.66 -5.22
N HIS A 140 12.09 0.02 -6.25
CA HIS A 140 13.51 -0.04 -6.55
C HIS A 140 13.75 0.36 -8.01
N GLU A 141 14.62 1.35 -8.23
CA GLU A 141 15.18 1.67 -9.55
C GLU A 141 16.31 0.68 -9.86
N VAL A 142 16.10 -0.12 -10.91
CA VAL A 142 17.03 -1.12 -11.42
C VAL A 142 17.68 -0.58 -12.68
N THR A 143 18.99 -0.40 -12.63
CA THR A 143 19.82 0.00 -13.76
C THR A 143 20.39 -1.23 -14.45
N VAL A 144 20.46 -1.18 -15.78
CA VAL A 144 21.10 -2.22 -16.59
C VAL A 144 22.14 -1.55 -17.49
N ASP A 145 23.41 -1.88 -17.28
CA ASP A 145 24.52 -1.41 -18.12
C ASP A 145 24.84 -2.47 -19.19
N PHE A 146 24.85 -2.01 -20.44
CA PHE A 146 25.09 -2.83 -21.63
C PHE A 146 26.48 -2.61 -22.26
N SER A 147 27.32 -1.77 -21.65
CA SER A 147 28.58 -1.30 -22.25
C SER A 147 29.70 -2.34 -22.34
N GLN A 148 29.67 -3.43 -21.57
CA GLN A 148 30.80 -4.36 -21.41
C GLN A 148 30.58 -5.79 -21.95
N HIS A 149 29.72 -5.97 -22.96
CA HIS A 149 29.36 -7.31 -23.51
C HIS A 149 28.72 -8.28 -22.49
N GLN A 150 28.49 -7.81 -21.27
CA GLN A 150 27.73 -8.47 -20.21
C GLN A 150 26.79 -7.45 -19.60
N GLU A 151 25.57 -7.90 -19.29
CA GLU A 151 24.59 -7.09 -18.59
C GLU A 151 24.98 -6.97 -17.12
N VAL A 152 25.26 -5.73 -16.68
CA VAL A 152 25.53 -5.45 -15.28
C VAL A 152 24.32 -4.77 -14.66
N TYR A 153 23.72 -5.45 -13.68
CA TYR A 153 22.54 -4.99 -12.97
C TYR A 153 22.92 -4.24 -11.69
N GLY A 154 22.20 -3.17 -11.38
CA GLY A 154 22.43 -2.35 -10.19
C GLY A 154 21.15 -1.79 -9.60
N LEU A 155 21.22 -1.42 -8.32
CA LEU A 155 20.19 -0.63 -7.65
C LEU A 155 20.68 0.79 -7.46
N LYS A 156 19.83 1.76 -7.79
CA LYS A 156 20.20 3.18 -7.76
C LYS A 156 19.28 4.02 -6.87
N GLY A 157 17.98 3.85 -7.01
CA GLY A 157 16.94 4.61 -6.35
C GLY A 157 16.03 3.71 -5.53
N GLN A 158 15.58 4.20 -4.38
CA GLN A 158 14.67 3.48 -3.48
C GLN A 158 13.63 4.44 -2.92
N ALA A 159 12.39 3.96 -2.85
CA ALA A 159 11.27 4.71 -2.27
C ALA A 159 10.20 3.75 -1.77
N TRP A 160 9.53 4.09 -0.67
CA TRP A 160 8.61 3.16 -0.03
C TRP A 160 7.34 3.85 0.46
N THR A 161 6.33 3.04 0.80
CA THR A 161 5.12 3.51 1.46
C THR A 161 4.49 2.40 2.28
N VAL A 162 3.42 2.74 2.99
CA VAL A 162 2.69 1.82 3.87
C VAL A 162 1.20 2.15 3.88
N ILE A 163 0.37 1.12 3.98
CA ILE A 163 -1.08 1.24 4.13
C ILE A 163 -1.59 0.29 5.21
N GLN A 164 -2.57 0.75 5.98
CA GLN A 164 -3.29 -0.07 6.94
C GLN A 164 -4.04 -1.20 6.21
N VAL A 165 -4.01 -2.42 6.74
CA VAL A 165 -4.77 -3.53 6.14
C VAL A 165 -6.17 -3.63 6.73
N PHE A 166 -6.28 -3.45 8.04
CA PHE A 166 -7.55 -3.63 8.75
C PHE A 166 -8.05 -2.35 9.40
N ASN A 167 -9.37 -2.18 9.37
CA ASN A 167 -10.08 -1.24 10.23
C ASN A 167 -11.26 -1.97 10.90
N GLU A 168 -11.32 -1.95 12.24
CA GLU A 168 -12.38 -2.58 13.04
C GLU A 168 -12.70 -4.06 12.68
N GLY A 169 -11.67 -4.84 12.30
CA GLY A 169 -11.86 -6.24 11.90
C GLY A 169 -12.30 -6.45 10.44
N TYR A 170 -12.39 -5.38 9.65
CA TYR A 170 -12.65 -5.42 8.21
C TYR A 170 -11.38 -5.16 7.42
N VAL A 171 -11.20 -5.85 6.29
CA VAL A 171 -10.11 -5.51 5.36
C VAL A 171 -10.48 -4.22 4.65
N LEU A 172 -9.54 -3.27 4.61
CA LEU A 172 -9.68 -2.08 3.77
C LEU A 172 -9.78 -2.53 2.31
N ASN A 173 -10.89 -2.20 1.65
CA ASN A 173 -11.28 -2.71 0.35
C ASN A 173 -11.37 -1.56 -0.65
N GLY A 174 -10.40 -1.42 -1.55
CA GLY A 174 -10.41 -0.33 -2.52
C GLY A 174 -9.17 -0.25 -3.39
N SER A 175 -9.18 0.72 -4.30
CA SER A 175 -7.99 1.17 -5.03
C SER A 175 -7.42 2.40 -4.34
N TYR A 176 -6.12 2.46 -4.14
CA TYR A 176 -5.44 3.50 -3.38
C TYR A 176 -4.32 4.10 -4.21
N GLN A 177 -4.18 5.42 -4.13
CA GLN A 177 -2.97 6.13 -4.53
C GLN A 177 -2.26 6.59 -3.26
N LEU A 178 -1.06 6.07 -3.04
CA LEU A 178 -0.29 6.32 -1.84
C LEU A 178 0.94 7.18 -2.16
N PRO A 179 1.26 8.19 -1.34
CA PRO A 179 2.48 8.95 -1.52
C PRO A 179 3.69 8.07 -1.20
N LEU A 180 4.79 8.28 -1.93
CA LEU A 180 6.06 7.62 -1.66
C LEU A 180 6.92 8.45 -0.71
N TYR A 181 7.74 7.75 0.08
CA TYR A 181 8.77 8.31 0.94
C TYR A 181 10.15 7.93 0.42
N GLN A 182 11.12 8.83 0.58
CA GLN A 182 12.50 8.62 0.14
C GLN A 182 13.20 7.53 0.96
N GLY A 183 14.04 6.73 0.30
CA GLY A 183 14.93 5.76 0.94
C GLY A 183 14.22 4.47 1.34
N GLU A 184 14.55 3.96 2.52
CA GLU A 184 14.04 2.70 3.08
C GLU A 184 13.34 2.95 4.43
N PRO A 185 12.39 2.09 4.85
CA PRO A 185 11.81 2.19 6.19
C PRO A 185 12.83 1.82 7.27
N SER A 186 13.04 2.71 8.25
CA SER A 186 13.89 2.42 9.41
C SER A 186 13.27 1.38 10.37
N GLU A 187 14.10 0.67 11.12
CA GLU A 187 13.63 -0.29 12.15
C GLU A 187 12.65 0.38 13.14
N SER A 188 12.96 1.59 13.58
CA SER A 188 12.10 2.36 14.48
C SER A 188 10.69 2.65 13.93
N ILE A 189 10.53 2.83 12.62
CA ILE A 189 9.21 3.03 12.03
C ILE A 189 8.47 1.70 11.87
N LEU A 190 9.18 0.63 11.52
CA LEU A 190 8.63 -0.72 11.44
C LEU A 190 8.14 -1.22 12.81
N ASP A 191 8.84 -0.88 13.89
CA ASP A 191 8.42 -1.20 15.26
C ASP A 191 7.22 -0.36 15.71
N ALA A 192 7.17 0.92 15.36
CA ALA A 192 6.02 1.76 15.65
C ALA A 192 4.76 1.26 14.92
N LEU A 193 4.88 0.88 13.65
CA LEU A 193 3.77 0.35 12.83
C LEU A 193 3.21 -0.98 13.36
N GLN A 194 3.95 -1.72 14.19
CA GLN A 194 3.44 -2.93 14.85
C GLN A 194 2.51 -2.62 16.03
N ASN A 195 2.50 -1.39 16.53
CA ASN A 195 1.85 -1.03 17.79
C ASN A 195 0.81 0.09 17.67
N ASP A 196 0.70 0.74 16.53
CA ASP A 196 -0.20 1.88 16.33
C ASP A 196 -0.66 2.00 14.86
N TYR A 197 -1.70 2.79 14.60
CA TYR A 197 -2.24 2.97 13.27
C TYR A 197 -1.27 3.69 12.35
N CYS A 198 -1.10 3.17 11.14
CA CYS A 198 -0.09 3.68 10.21
C CYS A 198 -0.23 5.17 9.90
N HIS A 199 -1.46 5.70 9.82
CA HIS A 199 -1.68 7.12 9.56
C HIS A 199 -0.99 8.00 10.62
N ASP A 200 -1.13 7.64 11.89
CA ASP A 200 -0.64 8.42 13.02
C ASP A 200 0.87 8.26 13.20
N VAL A 201 1.37 7.03 13.03
CA VAL A 201 2.81 6.73 12.99
C VAL A 201 3.48 7.55 11.88
N MET A 202 2.99 7.45 10.65
CA MET A 202 3.59 8.17 9.51
C MET A 202 3.51 9.70 9.72
N ALA A 203 2.40 10.21 10.26
CA ALA A 203 2.27 11.64 10.59
C ALA A 203 3.29 12.08 11.66
N ALA A 204 3.53 11.28 12.70
CA ALA A 204 4.52 11.58 13.73
C ALA A 204 5.96 11.59 13.15
N PHE A 205 6.33 10.57 12.37
CA PHE A 205 7.66 10.50 11.76
C PHE A 205 7.90 11.61 10.73
N ARG A 206 6.87 12.03 9.98
CA ARG A 206 6.96 13.22 9.11
C ARG A 206 7.19 14.51 9.90
N ARG A 207 6.41 14.73 10.97
CA ARG A 207 6.56 15.93 11.83
C ARG A 207 7.95 16.01 12.46
N ASN A 208 8.52 14.85 12.82
CA ASN A 208 9.87 14.73 13.36
C ASN A 208 10.97 14.68 12.29
N GLN A 209 10.63 14.91 11.01
CA GLN A 209 11.54 14.91 9.87
C GLN A 209 12.36 13.61 9.68
N LYS A 210 11.86 12.49 10.22
CA LYS A 210 12.50 11.17 10.08
C LYS A 210 12.20 10.53 8.74
N ILE A 211 11.11 10.93 8.09
CA ILE A 211 10.75 10.52 6.73
C ILE A 211 10.38 11.77 5.92
N LYS A 212 10.64 11.71 4.61
CA LYS A 212 10.35 12.79 3.67
C LYS A 212 9.63 12.23 2.47
N PHE A 213 8.65 12.97 1.96
CA PHE A 213 7.99 12.61 0.72
C PHE A 213 8.99 12.60 -0.43
N LEU A 214 8.83 11.61 -1.31
CA LEU A 214 9.27 11.74 -2.69
C LEU A 214 8.24 12.60 -3.40
N GLU A 215 8.53 13.89 -3.55
CA GLU A 215 7.53 14.91 -3.93
C GLU A 215 6.84 14.56 -5.25
N GLY A 216 5.49 14.55 -5.21
CA GLY A 216 4.64 14.24 -6.37
C GLY A 216 4.61 12.76 -6.79
N ALA A 217 5.49 11.92 -6.24
CA ALA A 217 5.61 10.52 -6.61
C ALA A 217 4.71 9.62 -5.78
N SER A 218 3.97 8.72 -6.44
CA SER A 218 3.01 7.82 -5.79
C SER A 218 3.05 6.41 -6.34
N VAL A 219 2.47 5.48 -5.59
CA VAL A 219 2.20 4.11 -6.03
C VAL A 219 0.70 3.84 -5.98
N PHE A 220 0.21 3.08 -6.94
CA PHE A 220 -1.16 2.62 -7.03
C PHE A 220 -1.24 1.15 -6.61
N LEU A 221 -2.17 0.85 -5.73
CA LEU A 221 -2.43 -0.51 -5.29
C LEU A 221 -3.92 -0.77 -5.09
N ARG A 222 -4.31 -2.03 -5.11
CA ARG A 222 -5.64 -2.45 -4.64
C ARG A 222 -5.49 -3.45 -3.50
N LEU A 223 -6.34 -3.27 -2.49
CA LEU A 223 -6.43 -4.16 -1.33
C LEU A 223 -7.87 -4.66 -1.23
N SER A 224 -8.04 -5.94 -0.92
CA SER A 224 -9.36 -6.59 -0.84
C SER A 224 -9.38 -7.71 0.17
N ASP A 225 -10.55 -7.93 0.79
CA ASP A 225 -10.88 -9.27 1.30
C ASP A 225 -10.93 -10.23 0.11
N SER A 226 -10.36 -11.43 0.23
CA SER A 226 -10.28 -12.37 -0.90
C SER A 226 -11.62 -12.75 -1.52
N ARG A 227 -12.74 -12.59 -0.78
CA ARG A 227 -14.10 -12.88 -1.27
C ARG A 227 -14.68 -11.78 -2.16
N ARG A 228 -14.03 -10.62 -2.22
CA ARG A 228 -14.62 -9.36 -2.73
C ARG A 228 -13.78 -8.68 -3.81
N GLU A 229 -12.80 -9.39 -4.36
CA GLU A 229 -11.90 -8.79 -5.35
C GLU A 229 -12.63 -8.30 -6.60
N GLU A 230 -13.74 -8.97 -6.97
CA GLU A 230 -14.55 -8.63 -8.14
C GLU A 230 -15.31 -7.32 -7.99
N GLU A 231 -15.44 -6.82 -6.76
CA GLU A 231 -16.07 -5.53 -6.45
C GLU A 231 -15.09 -4.36 -6.64
N LEU A 232 -13.80 -4.64 -6.80
CA LEU A 232 -12.81 -3.60 -6.96
C LEU A 232 -12.87 -2.98 -8.35
N PRO A 233 -12.57 -1.67 -8.46
CA PRO A 233 -12.46 -1.02 -9.75
C PRO A 233 -11.25 -1.58 -10.53
N LYS A 234 -11.19 -1.18 -11.81
CA LYS A 234 -10.04 -1.47 -12.66
C LYS A 234 -8.75 -0.88 -12.04
N PRO A 235 -7.57 -1.46 -12.34
CA PRO A 235 -6.29 -0.91 -11.92
C PRO A 235 -6.21 0.61 -12.10
N MET A 236 -5.69 1.31 -11.08
CA MET A 236 -5.46 2.77 -11.11
C MET A 236 -6.71 3.63 -11.36
N SER A 237 -7.92 3.12 -11.08
CA SER A 237 -9.17 3.88 -11.25
C SER A 237 -9.95 3.97 -9.94
N GLN A 238 -10.71 5.06 -9.77
CA GLN A 238 -11.47 5.36 -8.54
C GLN A 238 -10.59 5.28 -7.28
N VAL A 239 -9.41 5.90 -7.36
CA VAL A 239 -8.38 5.78 -6.33
C VAL A 239 -8.73 6.61 -5.10
N ILE A 240 -8.53 6.02 -3.92
CA ILE A 240 -8.61 6.65 -2.62
C ILE A 240 -7.27 7.33 -2.32
N GLN A 241 -7.30 8.61 -1.98
CA GLN A 241 -6.11 9.46 -1.80
C GLN A 241 -5.94 9.95 -0.35
N ASP A 242 -6.60 9.33 0.63
CA ASP A 242 -6.63 9.78 2.03
C ASP A 242 -5.24 9.82 2.71
N TYR A 243 -4.26 9.10 2.17
CA TYR A 243 -2.88 9.10 2.66
C TYR A 243 -2.05 10.31 2.18
N ILE A 244 -2.56 11.07 1.20
CA ILE A 244 -1.94 12.26 0.65
C ILE A 244 -2.48 13.48 1.41
N PRO A 245 -1.62 14.35 1.96
CA PRO A 245 -2.07 15.60 2.57
C PRO A 245 -2.85 16.44 1.57
N LYS A 246 -4.03 16.95 1.97
CA LYS A 246 -4.96 17.67 1.07
C LYS A 246 -4.29 18.87 0.39
N GLU A 247 -3.37 19.55 1.07
CA GLU A 247 -2.66 20.72 0.57
C GLU A 247 -1.62 20.37 -0.52
N ARG A 248 -1.38 19.08 -0.75
CA ARG A 248 -0.39 18.58 -1.71
C ARG A 248 -1.01 17.78 -2.84
N LEU A 249 -2.32 17.55 -2.83
CA LEU A 249 -3.01 16.63 -3.74
C LEU A 249 -2.74 16.93 -5.22
N ASP A 250 -2.67 18.22 -5.58
CA ASP A 250 -2.39 18.68 -6.93
C ASP A 250 -1.07 18.11 -7.49
N ARG A 251 -0.05 17.97 -6.64
CA ARG A 251 1.27 17.44 -7.03
C ARG A 251 1.25 15.96 -7.42
N TYR A 252 0.24 15.23 -6.96
CA TYR A 252 0.08 13.80 -7.20
C TYR A 252 -0.94 13.50 -8.29
N THR A 253 -1.67 14.52 -8.77
CA THR A 253 -2.69 14.36 -9.82
C THR A 253 -2.14 14.74 -11.19
N VAL A 254 -1.18 15.68 -11.25
CA VAL A 254 -0.52 16.07 -12.49
C VAL A 254 0.56 15.04 -12.87
N LEU A 255 0.42 14.46 -14.06
CA LEU A 255 1.39 13.51 -14.62
C LEU A 255 2.58 14.25 -15.23
N ASN A 256 3.80 13.85 -14.89
CA ASN A 256 5.03 14.28 -15.52
C ASN A 256 5.39 13.28 -16.63
N PRO A 257 5.28 13.65 -17.91
CA PRO A 257 5.59 12.71 -18.99
C PRO A 257 7.09 12.40 -19.02
N SER A 258 7.41 11.17 -19.42
CA SER A 258 8.78 10.73 -19.67
C SER A 258 8.82 9.83 -20.90
N ASN A 259 10.00 9.31 -21.24
CA ASN A 259 10.08 8.34 -22.33
C ASN A 259 9.39 7.02 -21.94
N PRO A 260 8.95 6.21 -22.91
CA PRO A 260 8.47 4.86 -22.62
C PRO A 260 9.62 3.96 -22.15
N LEU A 261 9.33 2.93 -21.36
CA LEU A 261 10.32 1.96 -20.87
C LEU A 261 11.03 1.22 -22.01
N SER A 262 10.35 0.95 -23.13
CA SER A 262 10.95 0.38 -24.34
C SER A 262 12.12 1.21 -24.89
N SER A 263 12.14 2.53 -24.65
CA SER A 263 13.24 3.40 -25.10
C SER A 263 14.55 3.22 -24.34
N ILE A 264 14.52 2.55 -23.17
CA ILE A 264 15.74 2.26 -22.39
C ILE A 264 16.44 1.01 -22.94
N LEU A 265 15.74 0.16 -23.69
CA LEU A 265 16.31 -1.05 -24.24
C LEU A 265 17.32 -0.73 -25.35
N PRO A 266 18.49 -1.39 -25.38
CA PRO A 266 19.43 -1.26 -26.48
C PRO A 266 18.83 -1.74 -27.80
N ALA A 267 19.34 -1.18 -28.90
CA ALA A 267 18.99 -1.65 -30.23
C ALA A 267 19.32 -3.14 -30.41
N GLY A 268 18.32 -3.93 -30.80
CA GLY A 268 18.46 -5.36 -31.06
C GLY A 268 18.20 -6.28 -29.86
N VAL A 269 17.90 -5.73 -28.68
CA VAL A 269 17.36 -6.51 -27.56
C VAL A 269 15.86 -6.69 -27.78
N ASP A 270 15.40 -7.94 -27.71
CA ASP A 270 13.99 -8.29 -27.82
C ASP A 270 13.25 -7.97 -26.52
N GLU A 271 12.12 -7.27 -26.63
CA GLU A 271 11.29 -6.87 -25.48
C GLU A 271 10.77 -8.10 -24.73
N ASP A 272 10.36 -9.15 -25.44
CA ASP A 272 9.80 -10.35 -24.82
C ASP A 272 10.88 -11.11 -24.04
N GLU A 273 12.08 -11.29 -24.61
CA GLU A 273 13.21 -11.93 -23.92
C GLU A 273 13.58 -11.20 -22.62
N PHE A 274 13.69 -9.86 -22.69
CA PHE A 274 14.05 -9.05 -21.54
C PHE A 274 12.95 -8.99 -20.47
N CYS A 275 11.67 -9.07 -20.89
CA CYS A 275 10.51 -9.19 -20.00
C CYS A 275 10.59 -10.40 -19.08
N TYR A 276 11.17 -11.52 -19.53
CA TYR A 276 11.34 -12.71 -18.70
C TYR A 276 12.59 -12.64 -17.80
N SER A 277 13.70 -12.12 -18.31
CA SER A 277 14.99 -12.18 -17.59
C SER A 277 15.12 -11.12 -16.49
N LEU A 278 14.70 -9.88 -16.73
CA LEU A 278 14.89 -8.76 -15.82
C LEU A 278 14.17 -8.96 -14.46
N PRO A 279 12.90 -9.40 -14.39
CA PRO A 279 12.24 -9.65 -13.10
C PRO A 279 12.92 -10.74 -12.28
N ASP A 280 13.48 -11.77 -12.92
CA ASP A 280 14.19 -12.84 -12.23
C ASP A 280 15.54 -12.36 -11.70
N LYS A 281 16.27 -11.53 -12.47
CA LYS A 281 17.48 -10.84 -12.00
C LYS A 281 17.18 -9.92 -10.82
N PHE A 282 16.08 -9.18 -10.87
CA PHE A 282 15.62 -8.36 -9.75
C PHE A 282 15.37 -9.21 -8.49
N LYS A 283 14.65 -10.33 -8.60
CA LYS A 283 14.42 -11.24 -7.47
C LYS A 283 15.73 -11.79 -6.90
N GLU A 284 16.70 -12.16 -7.75
CA GLU A 284 18.04 -12.60 -7.32
C GLU A 284 18.76 -11.51 -6.54
N MET A 285 18.78 -10.28 -7.06
CA MET A 285 19.36 -9.12 -6.38
C MET A 285 18.73 -8.87 -5.02
N MET A 286 17.39 -8.92 -4.94
CA MET A 286 16.70 -8.75 -3.67
C MET A 286 17.14 -9.83 -2.68
N LYS A 287 17.10 -11.12 -3.05
CA LYS A 287 17.58 -12.21 -2.17
C LYS A 287 19.00 -12.00 -1.64
N HIS A 288 19.90 -11.42 -2.43
CA HIS A 288 21.24 -11.09 -1.96
C HIS A 288 21.25 -9.96 -0.92
N ILE A 289 20.39 -8.95 -1.07
CA ILE A 289 20.20 -7.90 -0.07
C ILE A 289 19.71 -8.53 1.25
N PHE A 290 18.67 -9.37 1.19
CA PHE A 290 18.19 -10.13 2.36
C PHE A 290 19.34 -10.88 3.06
N ALA A 291 20.14 -11.63 2.30
CA ALA A 291 21.22 -12.45 2.85
C ALA A 291 22.28 -11.59 3.56
N LYS A 292 22.56 -10.38 3.04
CA LYS A 292 23.48 -9.44 3.68
C LYS A 292 22.93 -8.90 4.99
N THR A 293 21.65 -8.53 5.04
CA THR A 293 20.98 -8.04 6.27
C THR A 293 21.01 -9.08 7.39
N VAL A 294 20.99 -10.37 7.07
CA VAL A 294 21.14 -11.47 8.05
C VAL A 294 22.58 -11.64 8.54
N SER A 295 23.56 -11.37 7.66
CA SER A 295 24.98 -11.60 7.95
C SER A 295 25.69 -10.47 8.71
N GLU A 296 25.04 -9.31 8.85
CA GLU A 296 25.52 -8.19 9.69
C GLU A 296 24.71 -8.11 11.00
N PRO A 297 24.92 -9.01 11.99
CA PRO A 297 24.46 -8.71 13.34
C PRO A 297 25.35 -7.60 13.89
N SER A 298 24.75 -6.41 14.06
CA SER A 298 25.18 -5.30 14.91
C SER A 298 26.53 -5.50 15.61
N GLN A 299 27.61 -5.24 14.87
CA GLN A 299 28.87 -4.82 15.50
C GLN A 299 28.78 -3.32 15.71
N ASN A 300 28.98 -2.89 16.96
CA ASN A 300 28.89 -1.55 17.55
C ASN A 300 27.56 -1.32 18.29
N GLN A 301 27.50 -1.05 19.59
CA GLN A 301 28.45 -0.32 20.44
C GLN A 301 28.56 -0.93 21.85
N THR A 302 29.79 -0.91 22.36
CA THR A 302 30.19 -1.10 23.77
C THR A 302 29.97 0.17 24.56
#